data_AF-A0A838VFN2-F1
#
_entry.id   AF-A0A838VFN2-F1
#
_cell.length_a   1.000
_cell.length_b   1.000
_cell.length_c   1.000
_cell.angle_alpha   90.00
_cell.angle_beta   90.00
_cell.angle_gamma   90.00
#
_symmetry.space_group_name_H-M   'P 1'
#
loop_
_entity.id
_entity.type
_entity.pdbx_description
1 polymer ?
#
loop_
_entity_poly.entity_id
_entity_poly.type
_entity_poly.pdbx_seq_one_letter_code
_entity_poly.pdbx_strand_id
1 'polypeptide(L)'
;VIWGIAIGVAALAGLFAARAVLGSTRFTLARTLGAFVAAFAAYEALLYAFALVDGGLETFSADIVAKLALSDALWLAALLALRAVLTLAAPRWFAQAPAARAA
;
A
#
# COMPACT_ATOMS: atom_id res chain seq x y z
N VAL A 1 -20.18 -2.63 -12.90
CA VAL A 1 -20.53 -2.29 -11.49
C VAL A 1 -19.92 -3.28 -10.50
N ILE A 2 -20.08 -4.60 -10.70
CA ILE A 2 -19.57 -5.65 -9.79
C ILE A 2 -18.05 -5.57 -9.60
N TRP A 3 -17.27 -5.42 -10.69
CA TRP A 3 -15.82 -5.19 -10.62
C TRP A 3 -15.41 -4.00 -9.75
N GLY A 4 -16.18 -2.91 -9.78
CA GLY A 4 -15.89 -1.74 -8.93
C GLY A 4 -16.06 -2.04 -7.44
N ILE A 5 -17.06 -2.87 -7.09
CA ILE A 5 -17.24 -3.34 -5.72
C ILE A 5 -16.08 -4.26 -5.33
N ALA A 6 -15.71 -5.21 -6.19
CA ALA A 6 -14.59 -6.12 -5.94
C ALA A 6 -13.27 -5.36 -5.69
N ILE A 7 -12.97 -4.35 -6.51
CA ILE A 7 -11.82 -3.46 -6.34
C ILE A 7 -11.91 -2.72 -5.00
N GLY A 8 -13.08 -2.19 -4.64
CA GLY A 8 -13.29 -1.52 -3.36
C GLY A 8 -13.03 -2.43 -2.16
N VAL A 9 -13.54 -3.67 -2.19
CA VAL A 9 -13.30 -4.66 -1.13
C VAL A 9 -11.83 -5.06 -1.07
N ALA A 10 -11.18 -5.29 -2.23
CA ALA A 10 -9.76 -5.61 -2.29
C ALA A 10 -8.88 -4.47 -1.76
N ALA A 11 -9.23 -3.22 -2.05
CA ALA A 11 -8.53 -2.05 -1.52
C ALA A 11 -8.64 -1.97 0.01
N LEU A 12 -9.81 -2.26 0.57
CA LEU A 12 -9.98 -2.34 2.02
C LEU A 12 -9.15 -3.49 2.62
N ALA A 13 -9.14 -4.66 1.99
CA ALA A 13 -8.31 -5.79 2.42
C ALA A 13 -6.82 -5.42 2.43
N GLY A 14 -6.33 -4.78 1.36
CA GLY A 14 -4.96 -4.27 1.27
C GLY A 14 -4.64 -3.27 2.38
N LEU A 15 -5.56 -2.33 2.66
CA LEU A 15 -5.42 -1.38 3.77
C LEU A 15 -5.29 -2.07 5.13
N PHE A 16 -6.16 -3.05 5.42
CA PHE A 16 -6.09 -3.80 6.68
C PHE A 16 -4.80 -4.61 6.79
N ALA A 17 -4.34 -5.22 5.70
CA ALA A 17 -3.08 -5.95 5.65
C ALA A 17 -1.89 -5.03 5.93
N ALA A 18 -1.80 -3.87 5.27
CA ALA A 18 -0.77 -2.86 5.57
C ALA A 18 -0.84 -2.41 7.03
N ARG A 19 -2.04 -2.15 7.55
CA ARG A 19 -2.23 -1.68 8.93
C ARG A 19 -1.81 -2.72 9.96
N ALA A 20 -2.05 -4.00 9.69
CA ALA A 20 -1.58 -5.11 10.53
C ALA A 20 -0.04 -5.17 10.59
N VAL A 21 0.65 -4.93 9.47
CA VAL A 21 2.13 -4.91 9.43
C VAL A 21 2.70 -3.66 10.11
N LEU A 22 2.09 -2.49 9.91
CA LEU A 22 2.56 -1.22 10.49
C LEU A 22 2.29 -1.10 11.99
N GLY A 23 1.22 -1.70 12.53
CA GLY A 23 0.91 -1.66 13.96
C GLY A 23 0.90 -0.25 14.57
N SER A 24 1.14 -0.15 15.89
CA SER A 24 1.17 1.13 16.65
C SER A 24 2.58 1.64 16.97
N THR A 25 3.61 1.01 16.41
CA THR A 25 5.02 1.24 16.73
C THR A 25 5.71 2.15 15.70
N ARG A 26 6.97 2.55 15.94
CA ARG A 26 7.68 3.55 15.13
C ARG A 26 7.73 3.20 13.63
N PHE A 27 7.61 4.24 12.81
CA PHE A 27 7.74 4.21 11.35
C PHE A 27 9.18 3.85 10.97
N THR A 28 9.38 2.75 10.23
CA THR A 28 10.68 2.33 9.71
C THR A 28 10.52 1.90 8.26
N LEU A 29 11.55 2.16 7.44
CA LEU A 29 11.50 1.84 6.00
C LEU A 29 11.20 0.36 5.76
N ALA A 30 11.82 -0.55 6.50
CA ALA A 30 11.58 -1.99 6.39
C ALA A 30 10.10 -2.36 6.61
N ARG A 31 9.43 -1.72 7.57
CA ARG A 31 8.00 -1.98 7.84
C ARG A 31 7.09 -1.32 6.82
N THR A 32 7.46 -0.17 6.29
CA THR A 32 6.75 0.45 5.16
C THR A 32 6.80 -0.46 3.93
N LEU A 33 7.98 -1.03 3.61
CA LEU A 33 8.12 -1.99 2.52
C LEU A 33 7.34 -3.28 2.80
N GLY A 34 7.40 -3.82 4.02
CA GLY A 34 6.61 -4.99 4.41
C GLY A 34 5.10 -4.75 4.30
N ALA A 35 4.63 -3.56 4.70
CA ALA A 35 3.23 -3.19 4.61
C ALA A 35 2.76 -3.02 3.16
N PHE A 36 3.62 -2.47 2.30
CA PHE A 36 3.39 -2.40 0.86
C PHE A 36 3.22 -3.79 0.25
N VAL A 37 4.15 -4.72 0.52
CA VAL A 37 4.09 -6.10 0.02
C VAL A 37 2.83 -6.80 0.52
N ALA A 38 2.49 -6.66 1.80
CA ALA A 38 1.29 -7.26 2.37
C ALA A 38 0.00 -6.69 1.76
N ALA A 39 -0.07 -5.38 1.53
CA ALA A 39 -1.22 -4.76 0.90
C ALA A 39 -1.41 -5.21 -0.55
N PHE A 40 -0.33 -5.20 -1.33
CA PHE A 40 -0.34 -5.64 -2.72
C PHE A 40 -0.77 -7.11 -2.83
N ALA A 41 -0.18 -7.99 -2.02
CA ALA A 41 -0.53 -9.41 -2.01
C ALA A 41 -2.00 -9.65 -1.63
N ALA A 42 -2.52 -8.95 -0.62
CA ALA A 42 -3.92 -9.09 -0.21
C ALA A 42 -4.89 -8.56 -1.28
N TYR A 43 -4.55 -7.45 -1.93
CA TYR A 43 -5.33 -6.86 -3.02
C TYR A 43 -5.42 -7.82 -4.22
N GLU A 44 -4.26 -8.25 -4.72
CA GLU A 44 -4.18 -9.17 -5.86
C GLU A 44 -4.81 -10.52 -5.57
N ALA A 45 -4.59 -11.10 -4.39
CA ALA A 45 -5.18 -12.39 -4.03
C ALA A 45 -6.71 -12.34 -4.01
N LEU A 46 -7.30 -11.25 -3.51
CA LEU A 46 -8.76 -11.13 -3.45
C LEU A 46 -9.36 -10.90 -4.84
N LEU A 47 -8.72 -10.08 -5.68
CA LEU A 47 -9.18 -9.90 -7.06
C LEU A 47 -8.99 -11.16 -7.90
N TYR A 48 -7.90 -11.90 -7.70
CA TYR A 48 -7.70 -13.20 -8.33
C TYR A 48 -8.82 -14.17 -7.93
N ALA A 49 -9.15 -14.24 -6.64
CA ALA A 49 -10.24 -15.07 -6.14
C ALA A 49 -11.60 -14.66 -6.74
N PHE A 50 -11.84 -13.36 -6.95
CA PHE A 50 -13.02 -12.87 -7.64
C PHE A 50 -13.02 -13.25 -9.13
N ALA A 51 -11.87 -13.13 -9.80
CA ALA A 51 -11.71 -13.48 -11.21
C ALA A 51 -11.89 -14.98 -11.49
N LEU A 52 -11.66 -15.86 -10.51
CA LEU A 52 -12.01 -17.28 -10.62
C LEU A 52 -13.52 -17.51 -10.80
N VAL A 53 -14.36 -16.57 -10.36
CA VAL A 53 -15.83 -16.68 -10.41
C VAL A 53 -16.42 -15.87 -11.56
N ASP A 54 -15.96 -14.63 -11.76
CA ASP A 54 -16.52 -13.69 -12.75
C ASP A 54 -15.76 -13.70 -14.10
N GLY A 55 -14.62 -14.40 -14.17
CA GLY A 55 -13.70 -14.38 -15.31
C GLY A 55 -12.62 -13.30 -15.19
N GLY A 56 -11.74 -13.19 -16.19
CA GLY A 56 -10.68 -12.17 -16.22
C GLY A 56 -9.28 -12.64 -15.78
N LEU A 57 -9.03 -13.96 -15.71
CA LEU A 57 -7.74 -14.52 -15.29
C LEU A 57 -6.57 -14.13 -16.19
N GLU A 58 -6.83 -13.75 -17.45
CA GLU A 58 -5.84 -13.21 -18.37
C GLU A 58 -5.17 -11.93 -17.83
N THR A 59 -5.85 -11.20 -16.95
CA THR A 59 -5.32 -10.00 -16.30
C THR A 59 -4.32 -10.33 -15.18
N PHE A 60 -4.27 -11.58 -14.70
CA PHE A 60 -3.37 -12.05 -13.65
C PHE A 60 -2.14 -12.78 -14.19
N SER A 61 -1.75 -12.49 -15.43
CA SER A 61 -0.46 -12.96 -15.95
C SER A 61 0.70 -12.36 -15.15
N ALA A 62 1.79 -13.11 -15.02
CA ALA A 62 2.97 -12.66 -14.29
C ALA A 62 3.52 -11.32 -14.81
N ASP A 63 3.42 -11.06 -16.11
CA ASP A 63 3.84 -9.79 -16.72
C ASP A 63 2.95 -8.61 -16.29
N ILE A 64 1.63 -8.79 -16.25
CA ILE A 64 0.70 -7.72 -15.83
C ILE A 64 0.87 -7.43 -14.33
N VAL A 65 0.90 -8.48 -13.50
CA VAL A 65 1.08 -8.33 -12.05
C VAL A 65 2.43 -7.69 -11.74
N ALA A 66 3.50 -8.03 -12.46
CA ALA A 66 4.81 -7.41 -12.30
C ALA A 66 4.81 -5.93 -12.71
N LYS A 67 4.15 -5.57 -13.81
CA LYS A 67 3.99 -4.16 -14.23
C LYS A 67 3.21 -3.35 -13.21
N LEU A 68 2.15 -3.94 -12.64
CA LEU A 68 1.36 -3.29 -11.60
C LEU A 68 2.17 -3.11 -10.31
N ALA A 69 2.89 -4.14 -9.87
CA ALA A 69 3.77 -4.06 -8.71
C ALA A 69 4.86 -2.98 -8.88
N LEU A 70 5.43 -2.86 -10.08
CA LEU A 70 6.42 -1.83 -10.40
C LEU A 70 5.79 -0.43 -10.36
N SER A 71 4.62 -0.25 -10.97
CA SER A 71 3.88 1.02 -10.94
C SER A 71 3.57 1.46 -9.51
N ASP A 72 3.10 0.54 -8.67
CA ASP A 72 2.78 0.81 -7.27
C ASP A 72 4.04 1.11 -6.44
N ALA A 73 5.15 0.42 -6.73
CA ALA A 73 6.43 0.70 -6.08
C ALA A 73 6.98 2.08 -6.45
N LEU A 74 6.81 2.53 -7.69
CA LEU A 74 7.16 3.89 -8.12
C LEU A 74 6.30 4.94 -7.41
N TRP A 75 5.01 4.67 -7.24
CA TRP A 75 4.13 5.53 -6.45
C TRP A 75 4.54 5.62 -4.98
N LEU A 76 4.90 4.48 -4.37
CA LEU A 76 5.41 4.46 -3.01
C LEU A 76 6.71 5.30 -2.91
N ALA A 77 7.64 5.12 -3.84
CA ALA A 77 8.88 5.89 -3.88
C ALA A 77 8.61 7.40 -4.02
N ALA A 78 7.69 7.79 -4.91
CA ALA A 78 7.28 9.18 -5.09
C ALA A 78 6.65 9.77 -3.82
N LEU A 79 5.79 9.02 -3.13
CA LEU A 79 5.19 9.44 -1.87
C LEU A 79 6.22 9.60 -0.75
N LEU A 80 7.21 8.70 -0.68
CA LEU A 80 8.31 8.81 0.27
C LEU A 80 9.19 10.03 -0.02
N ALA A 81 9.49 10.28 -1.29
CA ALA A 81 10.23 11.47 -1.72
C ALA A 81 9.45 12.75 -1.39
N LEU A 82 8.16 12.79 -1.71
CA LEU A 82 7.28 13.92 -1.38
C LEU A 82 7.24 14.16 0.13
N ARG A 83 7.10 13.10 0.93
CA ARG A 83 7.14 13.19 2.39
C ARG A 83 8.46 13.78 2.88
N ALA A 84 9.59 13.36 2.32
CA ALA A 84 10.90 13.92 2.66
C ALA A 84 10.99 15.41 2.32
N VAL A 85 10.57 15.81 1.11
CA VAL A 85 10.54 17.22 0.69
C VAL A 85 9.65 18.06 1.60
N LEU A 86 8.45 17.59 1.94
CA LEU A 86 7.53 18.30 2.84
C LEU A 86 8.07 18.43 4.26
N THR A 87 8.76 17.41 4.76
CA THR A 87 9.41 17.45 6.08
C THR A 87 10.54 18.49 6.12
N LEU A 88 11.25 18.69 5.00
CA LEU A 88 12.30 19.70 4.87
C LEU A 88 11.75 21.12 4.64
N ALA A 89 10.76 21.27 3.77
CA ALA A 89 10.24 22.56 3.34
C ALA A 89 9.23 23.17 4.33
N ALA A 90 8.45 22.33 5.03
CA ALA A 90 7.42 22.76 5.97
C ALA A 90 7.48 21.95 7.28
N PRO A 91 8.61 21.99 8.03
CA PRO A 91 8.80 21.16 9.22
C PRO A 91 7.76 21.46 10.32
N ARG A 92 7.24 22.69 10.39
CA ARG A 92 6.20 23.07 11.35
C ARG A 92 4.88 22.32 11.16
N TRP A 93 4.59 21.84 9.95
CA TRP A 93 3.37 21.09 9.64
C TRP A 93 3.63 19.58 9.48
N PHE A 94 4.83 19.19 9.03
CA PHE A 94 5.13 17.79 8.68
C PHE A 94 6.17 17.09 9.58
N ALA A 95 6.96 17.83 10.37
CA ALA A 95 7.95 17.25 11.29
C ALA A 95 7.45 17.09 12.74
N GLN A 96 6.21 17.51 13.04
CA GLN A 96 5.63 17.37 14.38
C GLN A 96 5.09 15.95 14.66
N ALA A 97 6.00 14.97 14.67
CA ALA A 97 5.95 13.75 15.49
C ALA A 97 7.23 12.95 15.19
N PRO A 98 8.18 12.77 16.15
CA PRO A 98 7.89 12.21 17.47
C PRO A 98 8.79 12.75 18.62
N ALA A 99 8.29 13.67 19.46
CA ALA A 99 8.92 13.97 20.76
C ALA A 99 7.92 14.65 21.74
N ALA A 100 6.82 13.97 22.04
CA ALA A 100 6.01 14.24 23.23
C ALA A 100 5.87 12.96 24.06
N ARG A 101 6.99 12.29 24.29
CA ARG A 101 7.13 11.26 25.34
C ARG A 101 8.58 11.21 25.80
N ALA A 102 9.01 12.31 26.40
CA ALA A 102 10.05 12.29 27.42
C ALA A 102 9.31 12.47 28.75
N ALA A 103 9.04 11.35 29.41
CA ALA A 103 8.71 11.24 30.83
C ALA A 103 9.03 9.80 31.23
#